data_AF-A0A1B6YC57-F1
#
_entry.id   AF-A0A1B6YC57-F1
#
_cell.length_a   1.000
_cell.length_b   1.000
_cell.length_c   1.000
_cell.angle_alpha   90.00
_cell.angle_beta   90.00
_cell.angle_gamma   90.00
#
_symmetry.space_group_name_H-M   'P 1'
#
loop_
_entity.id
_entity.type
_entity.pdbx_description
1 polymer ?
#
loop_
_entity_poly.entity_id
_entity_poly.type
_entity_poly.pdbx_seq_one_letter_code
_entity_poly.pdbx_strand_id
1 'polypeptide(L)'
;MGFFKNDKKNKPPHTWYPAILHWQEGDTIYCRNISRAFGYKNAKTEDILKYMKPNEVIGKVRFIYKSINKDGSIYLTDPDDHLVQFEFWRFIKVSTNETLKSRLVEQKQQDSEGYMELMKNFQNAYNELEESDNPKRLK
;
A
#
# COMPACT_ATOMS: atom_id res chain seq x y z
N MET A 1 -10.17 18.55 32.55
CA MET A 1 -9.31 18.37 31.36
C MET A 1 -8.94 16.89 31.27
N GLY A 2 -9.51 16.15 30.31
CA GLY A 2 -9.20 14.73 30.13
C GLY A 2 -7.83 14.57 29.48
N PHE A 3 -6.89 13.91 30.17
CA PHE A 3 -5.64 13.46 29.56
C PHE A 3 -5.99 12.44 28.48
N PHE A 4 -5.90 12.83 27.20
CA PHE A 4 -5.90 11.88 26.10
C PHE A 4 -4.70 10.95 26.27
N LYS A 5 -4.89 9.80 26.92
CA LYS A 5 -3.92 8.70 26.86
C LYS A 5 -3.90 8.21 25.42
N ASN A 6 -2.80 8.47 24.73
CA ASN A 6 -2.60 7.93 23.40
C ASN A 6 -2.20 6.47 23.54
N ASP A 7 -3.19 5.58 23.68
CA ASP A 7 -3.00 4.13 23.88
C ASP A 7 -2.23 3.44 22.75
N LYS A 8 -1.91 4.19 21.69
CA LYS A 8 -1.19 3.75 20.49
C LYS A 8 0.31 4.08 20.48
N LYS A 9 0.78 4.92 21.41
CA LYS A 9 2.19 5.30 21.50
C LYS A 9 3.00 4.12 22.08
N ASN A 10 4.19 3.85 21.53
CA ASN A 10 5.14 2.82 21.96
C ASN A 10 4.64 1.35 21.89
N LYS A 11 3.64 1.05 21.07
CA LYS A 11 3.21 -0.33 20.80
C LYS A 11 3.68 -0.78 19.42
N PRO A 12 3.93 -2.08 19.23
CA PRO A 12 4.42 -2.59 17.96
C PRO A 12 3.49 -2.20 16.79
N PRO A 13 4.04 -1.81 15.64
CA PRO A 13 3.30 -1.40 14.44
C PRO A 13 2.23 -2.39 13.99
N HIS A 14 2.56 -3.69 14.02
CA HIS A 14 1.69 -4.78 13.54
C HIS A 14 0.43 -4.97 14.40
N THR A 15 0.43 -4.50 15.65
CA THR A 15 -0.74 -4.57 16.53
C THR A 15 -1.92 -3.74 16.01
N TRP A 16 -1.64 -2.69 15.22
CA TRP A 16 -2.66 -1.75 14.74
C TRP A 16 -2.85 -1.79 13.24
N TYR A 17 -1.81 -2.19 12.53
CA TYR A 17 -1.77 -2.21 11.09
C TYR A 17 -1.08 -3.50 10.65
N PRO A 18 -1.80 -4.64 10.67
CA PRO A 18 -1.22 -5.96 10.36
C PRO A 18 -0.56 -6.01 8.98
N ALA A 19 -1.06 -5.23 8.03
CA ALA A 19 -0.50 -5.13 6.69
C ALA A 19 0.97 -4.67 6.65
N ILE A 20 1.49 -4.06 7.72
CA ILE A 20 2.93 -3.71 7.84
C ILE A 20 3.84 -4.94 7.73
N LEU A 21 3.33 -6.12 8.08
CA LEU A 21 4.08 -7.38 7.99
C LEU A 21 4.38 -7.78 6.54
N HIS A 22 3.68 -7.20 5.56
CA HIS A 22 3.90 -7.42 4.14
C HIS A 22 4.68 -6.29 3.47
N TRP A 23 5.18 -5.33 4.24
CA TRP A 23 6.01 -4.25 3.71
C TRP A 23 7.44 -4.75 3.55
N GLN A 24 8.07 -4.38 2.45
CA GLN A 24 9.42 -4.80 2.09
C GLN A 24 10.30 -3.57 1.90
N GLU A 25 11.57 -3.65 2.31
CA GLU A 25 12.54 -2.59 2.01
C GLU A 25 12.52 -2.30 0.50
N GLY A 26 12.50 -1.01 0.15
CA GLY A 26 12.35 -0.57 -1.24
C GLY A 26 10.91 -0.25 -1.65
N ASP A 27 9.91 -0.58 -0.83
CA ASP A 27 8.52 -0.23 -1.13
C ASP A 27 8.31 1.29 -1.24
N THR A 28 7.56 1.71 -2.24
CA THR A 28 7.18 3.11 -2.45
C THR A 28 5.98 3.45 -1.59
N ILE A 29 6.16 4.41 -0.68
CA ILE A 29 5.13 4.86 0.25
C ILE A 29 4.71 6.29 -0.11
N TYR A 30 3.46 6.44 -0.50
CA TYR A 30 2.87 7.74 -0.80
C TYR A 30 2.23 8.36 0.44
N CYS A 31 2.78 9.48 0.91
CA CYS A 31 2.22 10.29 1.99
C CYS A 31 1.40 11.44 1.40
N ARG A 32 0.12 11.50 1.77
CA ARG A 32 -0.84 12.51 1.29
C ARG A 32 -0.85 13.80 2.10
N ASN A 33 -0.31 13.78 3.31
CA ASN A 33 -0.28 14.94 4.20
C ASN A 33 0.92 14.87 5.15
N ILE A 34 2.02 15.48 4.73
CA ILE A 34 3.28 15.47 5.48
C ILE A 34 3.18 16.20 6.83
N SER A 35 2.43 17.30 6.89
CA SER A 35 2.26 18.07 8.14
C SER A 35 1.64 17.22 9.25
N ARG A 36 0.68 16.35 8.88
CA ARG A 36 0.02 15.43 9.81
C ARG A 36 0.92 14.24 10.18
N ALA A 37 1.87 13.86 9.32
CA ALA A 37 2.85 12.83 9.61
C ALA A 37 3.87 13.28 10.68
N PHE A 38 4.40 14.50 10.57
CA PHE A 38 5.24 15.11 11.64
C PHE A 38 4.42 15.39 12.91
N GLY A 39 3.16 15.77 12.74
CA GLY A 39 2.24 16.12 13.79
C GLY A 39 2.41 17.58 14.24
N TYR A 40 1.29 18.28 14.38
CA TYR A 40 1.20 19.74 14.49
C TYR A 40 2.04 20.41 15.58
N LYS A 41 2.46 19.68 16.63
CA LYS A 41 3.28 20.24 17.72
C LYS A 41 4.80 20.11 17.54
N ASN A 42 5.25 19.20 16.67
CA ASN A 42 6.67 18.85 16.55
C ASN A 42 7.27 19.20 15.18
N ALA A 43 6.44 19.60 14.22
CA ALA A 43 6.87 19.89 12.87
C ALA A 43 7.43 21.32 12.78
N LYS A 44 8.70 21.47 12.40
CA LYS A 44 9.20 22.79 11.99
C LYS A 44 8.58 23.13 10.64
N THR A 45 8.22 24.39 10.44
CA THR A 45 7.60 24.85 9.20
C THR A 45 8.50 24.56 7.99
N GLU A 46 9.82 24.71 8.15
CA GLU A 46 10.83 24.43 7.12
C GLU A 46 10.78 22.96 6.65
N ASP A 47 10.71 22.01 7.59
CA ASP A 47 10.66 20.57 7.29
C ASP A 47 9.39 20.20 6.51
N ILE A 48 8.27 20.89 6.75
CA ILE A 48 7.02 20.69 6.01
C ILE A 48 7.12 21.32 4.62
N LEU A 49 7.61 22.57 4.54
CA LEU A 49 7.70 23.34 3.30
C LEU A 49 8.57 22.65 2.25
N LYS A 50 9.61 21.91 2.69
CA LYS A 50 10.43 21.05 1.83
C LYS A 50 9.58 20.15 0.90
N TYR A 51 8.45 19.65 1.39
CA TYR A 51 7.60 18.70 0.68
C TYR A 51 6.32 19.33 0.11
N MET A 52 6.24 20.66 0.07
CA MET A 52 5.11 21.40 -0.47
C MET A 52 5.48 22.02 -1.81
N LYS A 53 4.66 21.77 -2.83
CA LYS A 53 4.78 22.49 -4.10
C LYS A 53 4.27 23.93 -3.96
N PRO A 54 4.76 24.88 -4.78
CA PRO A 54 4.16 26.21 -4.87
C PRO A 54 2.65 26.09 -5.12
N ASN A 55 1.84 26.78 -4.31
CA ASN A 55 0.37 26.78 -4.33
C ASN A 55 -0.34 25.52 -3.81
N GLU A 56 0.36 24.52 -3.27
CA GLU A 56 -0.30 23.43 -2.54
C GLU A 56 -0.46 23.75 -1.05
N VAL A 57 -1.66 23.50 -0.50
CA VAL A 57 -1.94 23.66 0.94
C VAL A 57 -1.50 22.41 1.73
N ILE A 58 -1.32 21.28 1.04
CA ILE A 58 -0.99 19.99 1.66
C ILE A 58 0.25 19.41 0.98
N GLY A 59 1.33 19.24 1.75
CA GLY A 59 2.53 18.59 1.26
C GLY A 59 2.31 17.09 1.01
N LYS A 60 2.62 16.67 -0.21
CA LYS A 60 2.53 15.28 -0.67
C LYS A 60 3.91 14.82 -1.11
N VAL A 61 4.27 13.60 -0.75
CA VAL A 61 5.61 13.09 -1.03
C VAL A 61 5.59 11.57 -1.14
N ARG A 62 6.44 11.04 -2.01
CA ARG A 62 6.75 9.62 -2.07
C ARG A 62 8.06 9.36 -1.33
N PHE A 63 8.05 8.35 -0.50
CA PHE A 63 9.20 7.88 0.24
C PHE A 63 9.53 6.45 -0.18
N ILE A 64 10.78 6.04 0.03
CA ILE A 64 11.18 4.65 -0.04
C ILE A 64 11.23 4.07 1.37
N TYR A 65 10.53 2.98 1.60
CA TYR A 65 10.52 2.30 2.89
C TYR A 65 11.87 1.64 3.17
N LYS A 66 12.40 1.88 4.37
CA LYS A 66 13.61 1.24 4.87
C LYS A 66 13.30 0.22 5.95
N SER A 67 12.80 0.69 7.08
CA SER A 67 12.57 -0.19 8.22
C SER A 67 11.59 0.40 9.21
N ILE A 68 11.19 -0.44 10.15
CA ILE A 68 10.36 -0.05 11.29
C ILE A 68 10.92 -0.70 12.55
N ASN A 69 10.95 0.03 13.65
CA ASN A 69 11.44 -0.50 14.92
C ASN A 69 10.30 -0.88 15.87
N LYS A 70 10.64 -1.64 16.91
CA LYS A 70 9.71 -2.10 17.94
C LYS A 70 9.02 -0.96 18.70
N ASP A 71 9.65 0.21 18.76
CA ASP A 71 9.16 1.39 19.47
C ASP A 71 8.12 2.17 18.66
N GLY A 72 7.83 1.74 17.43
CA GLY A 72 6.84 2.36 16.56
C GLY A 72 7.36 3.57 15.80
N SER A 73 8.67 3.64 15.53
CA SER A 73 9.27 4.56 14.57
C SER A 73 9.43 3.89 13.21
N ILE A 74 9.10 4.63 12.15
CA ILE A 74 9.32 4.23 10.76
C ILE A 74 10.45 5.08 10.17
N TYR A 75 11.35 4.42 9.45
CA TYR A 75 12.47 5.01 8.75
C TYR A 75 12.24 4.92 7.25
N LEU A 76 12.46 6.04 6.57
CA LEU A 76 12.13 6.23 5.17
C LEU A 76 13.24 7.04 4.50
N THR A 77 13.45 6.82 3.21
CA THR A 77 14.28 7.70 2.37
C THR A 77 13.37 8.64 1.61
N ASP A 78 13.67 9.94 1.65
CA ASP A 78 12.93 10.97 0.92
C ASP A 78 13.43 11.14 -0.53
N PRO A 79 12.78 11.97 -1.37
CA PRO A 79 13.19 12.15 -2.76
C PRO A 79 14.59 12.74 -2.95
N ASP A 80 15.16 13.36 -1.92
CA ASP A 80 16.51 13.93 -1.94
C ASP A 80 17.52 12.97 -1.29
N ASP A 81 17.19 11.68 -1.21
CA ASP A 81 17.99 10.61 -0.62
C ASP A 81 18.34 10.78 0.87
N HIS A 82 17.59 11.61 1.61
CA HIS A 82 17.78 11.75 3.05
C HIS A 82 17.00 10.70 3.84
N LEU A 83 17.66 10.12 4.85
CA LEU A 83 17.00 9.26 5.82
C LEU A 83 16.19 10.10 6.80
N VAL A 84 14.89 9.86 6.86
CA VAL A 84 13.94 10.56 7.73
C VAL A 84 13.20 9.58 8.63
N GLN A 85 12.77 10.07 9.79
CA GLN A 85 12.11 9.28 10.82
C GLN A 85 10.76 9.87 11.18
N PHE A 86 9.74 9.02 11.32
CA PHE A 86 8.40 9.41 11.79
C PHE A 86 7.86 8.47 12.86
N GLU A 87 6.90 8.95 13.65
CA GLU A 87 6.05 8.07 14.46
C GLU A 87 5.12 7.28 13.52
N PHE A 88 5.27 5.95 13.48
CA PHE A 88 4.55 5.08 12.55
C PHE A 88 3.04 5.27 12.59
N TRP A 89 2.45 5.33 13.79
CA TRP A 89 0.99 5.43 13.95
C TRP A 89 0.41 6.75 13.41
N ARG A 90 1.22 7.82 13.34
CA ARG A 90 0.82 9.08 12.69
C ARG A 90 0.96 8.96 11.19
N PHE A 91 2.13 8.50 10.76
CA PHE A 91 2.49 8.38 9.36
C PHE A 91 1.50 7.48 8.60
N ILE A 92 1.19 6.29 9.13
CA ILE A 92 0.33 5.32 8.44
C ILE A 92 -1.11 5.81 8.22
N LYS A 93 -1.61 6.77 9.02
CA LYS A 93 -2.96 7.35 8.84
C LYS A 93 -3.09 8.21 7.60
N VAL A 94 -1.97 8.68 7.06
CA VAL A 94 -1.93 9.60 5.92
C VAL A 94 -1.12 9.06 4.76
N SER A 95 -0.71 7.79 4.84
CA SER A 95 0.18 7.16 3.88
C SER A 95 -0.41 5.89 3.31
N THR A 96 0.01 5.53 2.09
CA THR A 96 -0.35 4.29 1.42
C THR A 96 0.89 3.67 0.82
N ASN A 97 1.11 2.38 1.04
CA ASN A 97 2.15 1.62 0.35
C ASN A 97 1.66 1.30 -1.08
N GLU A 98 2.16 2.04 -2.06
CA GLU A 98 1.76 1.91 -3.46
C GLU A 98 2.25 0.59 -4.05
N THR A 99 3.48 0.17 -3.70
CA THR A 99 4.07 -1.08 -4.19
C THR A 99 3.30 -2.30 -3.67
N LEU A 100 2.99 -2.36 -2.37
CA LEU A 100 2.15 -3.42 -1.81
C LEU A 100 0.78 -3.45 -2.48
N LYS A 101 0.18 -2.28 -2.73
CA LYS A 101 -1.10 -2.23 -3.43
C LYS A 101 -0.99 -2.78 -4.85
N SER A 102 0.09 -2.51 -5.58
CA SER A 102 0.36 -3.08 -6.91
C SER A 102 0.47 -4.59 -6.83
N ARG A 103 1.31 -5.12 -5.93
CA ARG A 103 1.47 -6.57 -5.73
C ARG A 103 0.14 -7.29 -5.46
N LEU A 104 -0.73 -6.69 -4.64
CA LEU A 104 -2.05 -7.25 -4.35
C LEU A 104 -3.02 -7.18 -5.55
N VAL A 105 -2.86 -6.21 -6.45
CA VAL A 105 -3.65 -6.12 -7.69
C VAL A 105 -3.15 -7.14 -8.70
N GLU A 106 -1.84 -7.28 -8.86
CA GLU A 106 -1.21 -8.29 -9.72
C GLU A 106 -1.61 -9.70 -9.32
N GLN A 107 -1.62 -10.01 -8.01
CA GLN A 107 -2.08 -11.31 -7.52
C GLN A 107 -3.55 -11.57 -7.90
N LYS A 108 -4.44 -10.58 -7.73
CA LYS A 108 -5.86 -10.71 -8.12
C LYS A 108 -6.03 -10.88 -9.62
N GLN A 109 -5.17 -10.24 -10.42
CA GLN A 109 -5.17 -10.42 -11.86
C GLN A 109 -4.79 -11.85 -12.24
N GLN A 110 -3.73 -12.40 -11.64
CA GLN A 110 -3.31 -13.80 -11.86
C GLN A 110 -4.42 -14.78 -11.48
N ASP A 111 -5.09 -14.56 -10.34
CA ASP A 111 -6.22 -15.40 -9.91
C ASP A 111 -7.37 -15.33 -10.93
N SER A 112 -7.62 -14.15 -11.52
CA SER A 112 -8.62 -13.99 -12.58
C SER A 112 -8.24 -14.69 -13.89
N GLU A 113 -6.96 -14.73 -14.24
CA GLU A 113 -6.47 -15.44 -15.43
C GLU A 113 -6.70 -16.95 -15.30
N GLY A 114 -6.44 -17.52 -14.12
CA GLY A 114 -6.75 -18.93 -13.86
C GLY A 114 -8.26 -19.26 -13.99
N TYR A 115 -9.14 -18.34 -13.56
CA TYR A 115 -10.58 -18.50 -13.77
C TYR A 115 -10.97 -18.47 -15.25
N MET A 116 -10.36 -17.58 -16.04
CA MET A 116 -10.61 -17.49 -17.49
C MET A 116 -10.14 -18.75 -18.23
N GLU A 117 -9.01 -19.32 -17.85
CA GLU A 117 -8.51 -20.57 -18.42
C GLU A 117 -9.46 -21.73 -18.13
N LEU A 118 -9.97 -21.83 -16.89
CA LEU A 118 -10.98 -22.81 -16.52
C LEU A 118 -12.25 -22.66 -17.38
N MET A 119 -12.76 -21.44 -17.55
CA MET A 119 -13.92 -21.16 -18.41
C MET A 119 -13.68 -21.58 -19.86
N LYS A 120 -12.49 -21.30 -20.40
CA LYS A 120 -12.10 -21.71 -21.75
C LYS A 120 -12.10 -23.23 -21.90
N ASN A 121 -11.59 -23.95 -20.91
CA ASN A 121 -11.58 -25.41 -20.92
C ASN A 121 -13.01 -25.98 -20.85
N PHE A 122 -13.89 -25.41 -20.03
CA PHE A 122 -15.30 -25.79 -20.01
C PHE A 122 -15.99 -25.55 -21.35
N GLN A 123 -15.76 -24.39 -21.98
CA GLN A 123 -16.34 -24.09 -23.28
C GLN A 123 -15.83 -25.04 -24.37
N ASN A 124 -14.53 -25.37 -24.37
CA ASN A 124 -13.97 -26.33 -25.31
C ASN A 124 -14.59 -27.73 -25.12
N ALA A 125 -14.66 -28.22 -23.88
CA ALA A 125 -15.28 -29.52 -23.59
C ALA A 125 -16.77 -29.54 -23.98
N TYR A 126 -17.49 -28.45 -23.75
CA TYR A 126 -18.88 -28.31 -24.18
C TYR A 126 -19.01 -28.36 -25.71
N ASN A 127 -18.17 -27.62 -26.44
CA ASN A 127 -18.15 -27.63 -27.90
C ASN A 127 -17.81 -29.02 -28.45
N GLU A 128 -16.83 -29.72 -27.88
CA GLU A 128 -16.46 -31.09 -28.25
C GLU A 128 -17.62 -32.08 -28.03
N LEU A 129 -18.34 -31.94 -26.90
CA LEU A 129 -19.53 -32.74 -26.62
C LEU A 129 -20.64 -32.45 -27.63
N GLU A 130 -20.92 -31.18 -27.92
CA GLU A 130 -21.93 -30.77 -28.92
C GLU A 130 -21.58 -31.26 -30.32
N GLU A 131 -20.31 -31.24 -30.71
CA GLU A 131 -19.82 -31.80 -31.97
C GLU A 131 -19.93 -33.34 -32.00
N SER A 132 -19.73 -34.02 -30.87
CA SER A 132 -19.88 -35.47 -30.77
C SER A 132 -21.35 -35.93 -30.81
N ASP A 133 -22.27 -35.14 -30.24
CA ASP A 133 -23.72 -35.41 -30.23
C ASP A 133 -24.41 -35.02 -31.55
N ASN A 134 -23.78 -34.17 -32.37
CA ASN A 134 -24.17 -33.89 -33.76
C ASN A 134 -23.17 -34.50 -34.75
N PRO A 135 -23.06 -35.84 -34.87
CA PRO A 135 -22.29 -36.43 -35.95
C PRO A 135 -22.95 -35.96 -37.25
N LYS A 136 -22.18 -35.24 -38.08
CA LYS A 136 -22.61 -34.70 -39.39
C LYS A 136 -23.66 -35.63 -39.99
N ARG A 137 -24.91 -35.17 -40.08
CA ARG A 137 -25.95 -35.87 -40.84
C ARG A 137 -25.39 -36.02 -42.25
N LEU A 138 -24.82 -37.19 -42.53
CA LEU A 138 -24.34 -37.61 -43.84
C LEU A 138 -25.58 -37.55 -44.75
N LYS A 139 -25.70 -36.45 -45.50
CA LYS A 139 -26.53 -36.36 -46.69
C LYS A 139 -25.70 -36.81 -47.87
#